data_AF-A0A935B904-F1
#
_entry.id   AF-A0A935B904-F1
#
_cell.length_a   1.000
_cell.length_b   1.000
_cell.length_c   1.000
_cell.angle_alpha   90.00
_cell.angle_beta   90.00
_cell.angle_gamma   90.00
#
_symmetry.space_group_name_H-M   'P 1'
#
loop_
_entity.id
_entity.type
_entity.pdbx_description
1 polymer ?
#
loop_
_entity_poly.entity_id
_entity_poly.type
_entity_poly.pdbx_seq_one_letter_code
_entity_poly.pdbx_strand_id
1 'polypeptide(L)'
;MPAKACRAFDGRFTNIREVQPFRENAGAFSEAMQVVERLWLIHTLRSLEQNGMLDVLARMAIVLDGPLAVFGSSGWLSRAISKELFRINGLVREQTGKDLLLVGIEKSGMFVDHLARLCSMSDLDAATRAARSTTSGSDTGSSSRTIQMKPQTALLPTDGYIRNNVVFTKNTHQYGDVTYFGRKFFYRTSSGAQIVATLPFLKPEDRNLDSVDTSLFPRLTDALNLFDALGSSRYPNALIPVSLAHGEAAIPTGLGKRVLEVLARDLVRRM
;
A
#
# COMPACT_ATOMS: atom_id res chain seq x y z
N MET A 1 -41.62 1.17 31.57
CA MET A 1 -40.63 0.74 30.57
C MET A 1 -40.94 1.42 29.25
N PRO A 2 -40.13 2.37 28.75
CA PRO A 2 -40.35 2.93 27.43
C PRO A 2 -39.53 2.18 26.37
N ALA A 3 -40.20 1.82 25.28
CA ALA A 3 -39.61 1.20 24.10
C ALA A 3 -38.56 2.12 23.45
N LYS A 4 -37.38 1.56 23.17
CA LYS A 4 -36.29 2.24 22.47
C LYS A 4 -36.64 2.33 20.99
N ALA A 5 -36.97 3.53 20.51
CA ALA A 5 -37.11 3.80 19.09
C ALA A 5 -35.76 3.62 18.39
N CYS A 6 -35.70 2.67 17.46
CA CYS A 6 -34.57 2.49 16.56
C CYS A 6 -34.57 3.68 15.59
N ARG A 7 -33.52 4.52 15.61
CA ARG A 7 -33.36 5.58 14.60
C ARG A 7 -33.13 4.91 13.26
N ALA A 8 -34.06 5.13 12.35
CA ALA A 8 -33.90 4.83 10.93
C ALA A 8 -32.60 5.46 10.44
N PHE A 9 -31.83 4.67 9.71
CA PHE A 9 -30.64 5.08 8.98
C PHE A 9 -31.07 6.17 7.99
N ASP A 10 -30.75 7.44 8.29
CA ASP A 10 -30.93 8.57 7.36
C ASP A 10 -29.88 8.39 6.25
N GLY A 11 -30.22 7.54 5.29
CA GLY A 11 -29.45 7.26 4.08
C GLY A 11 -29.48 8.47 3.15
N ARG A 12 -28.83 9.56 3.55
CA ARG A 12 -28.37 10.56 2.61
C ARG A 12 -27.20 9.98 1.83
N PHE A 13 -27.53 9.29 0.74
CA PHE A 13 -26.62 8.99 -0.37
C PHE A 13 -26.22 10.31 -1.08
N THR A 14 -25.59 11.23 -0.34
CA THR A 14 -25.04 12.47 -0.90
C THR A 14 -23.58 12.22 -1.25
N ASN A 15 -23.35 11.63 -2.42
CA ASN A 15 -22.20 11.83 -3.32
C ASN A 15 -22.14 10.69 -4.34
N ILE A 16 -23.13 10.58 -5.21
CA ILE A 16 -22.91 9.93 -6.51
C ILE A 16 -22.08 10.94 -7.31
N ARG A 17 -20.77 10.73 -7.40
CA ARG A 17 -19.97 11.43 -8.42
C ARG A 17 -20.56 11.05 -9.78
N GLU A 18 -20.94 12.07 -10.55
CA GLU A 18 -21.53 11.95 -11.88
C GLU A 18 -20.72 10.96 -12.73
N VAL A 19 -21.33 9.82 -13.05
CA VAL A 19 -20.94 9.05 -14.23
C VAL A 19 -21.19 9.99 -15.40
N GLN A 20 -20.12 10.52 -15.99
CA GLN A 20 -20.26 11.46 -17.09
C GLN A 20 -20.55 10.66 -18.36
N PRO A 21 -21.67 10.91 -19.06
CA PRO A 21 -22.06 10.14 -20.24
C PRO A 21 -21.11 10.32 -21.44
N PHE A 22 -20.22 11.32 -21.42
CA PHE A 22 -19.36 11.69 -22.54
C PHE A 22 -17.86 11.82 -22.19
N ARG A 23 -17.43 11.45 -20.98
CA ARG A 23 -16.00 11.42 -20.57
C ARG A 23 -15.60 10.07 -20.00
N GLU A 24 -14.29 9.80 -19.99
CA GLU A 24 -13.74 8.62 -19.35
C GLU A 24 -14.03 8.62 -17.84
N ASN A 25 -14.86 7.67 -17.39
CA ASN A 25 -15.21 7.48 -15.99
C ASN A 25 -14.11 6.77 -15.19
N ALA A 26 -12.84 6.93 -15.60
CA ALA A 26 -11.69 6.23 -15.04
C ALA A 26 -11.57 6.39 -13.51
N GLY A 27 -11.94 7.57 -12.99
CA GLY A 27 -11.97 7.84 -11.55
C GLY A 27 -13.01 7.02 -10.79
N ALA A 28 -14.24 6.89 -11.31
CA ALA A 28 -15.30 6.10 -10.68
C ALA A 28 -14.99 4.60 -10.74
N PHE A 29 -14.48 4.12 -11.87
CA PHE A 29 -14.01 2.74 -12.00
C PHE A 29 -12.86 2.43 -11.05
N SER A 30 -11.91 3.35 -10.90
CA SER A 30 -10.78 3.18 -9.96
C SER A 30 -11.24 3.15 -8.50
N GLU A 31 -12.24 3.95 -8.12
CA GLU A 31 -12.83 3.91 -6.77
C GLU A 31 -13.56 2.58 -6.51
N ALA A 32 -14.39 2.13 -7.47
CA ALA A 32 -15.08 0.85 -7.38
C ALA A 32 -14.11 -0.34 -7.31
N MET A 33 -13.09 -0.35 -8.17
CA MET A 33 -12.05 -1.40 -8.18
C MET A 33 -11.32 -1.48 -6.84
N GLN A 34 -10.95 -0.32 -6.27
CA GLN A 34 -10.33 -0.28 -4.96
C GLN A 34 -11.24 -0.86 -3.88
N VAL A 35 -12.51 -0.47 -3.84
CA VAL A 35 -13.47 -0.98 -2.85
C VAL A 35 -13.62 -2.50 -2.99
N VAL A 36 -13.83 -3.00 -4.21
CA VAL A 36 -13.98 -4.44 -4.47
C VAL A 36 -12.73 -5.20 -4.02
N GLU A 37 -11.53 -4.74 -4.36
CA GLU A 37 -10.27 -5.38 -3.96
C GLU A 37 -10.14 -5.51 -2.43
N ARG A 38 -10.46 -4.46 -1.68
CA ARG A 38 -10.37 -4.49 -0.21
C ARG A 38 -11.47 -5.38 0.40
N LEU A 39 -12.68 -5.38 -0.16
CA LEU A 39 -13.74 -6.29 0.29
C LEU A 39 -13.36 -7.75 0.01
N TRP A 40 -12.72 -8.02 -1.12
CA TRP A 40 -12.28 -9.36 -1.50
C TRP A 40 -11.14 -9.86 -0.61
N LEU A 41 -10.20 -8.97 -0.23
CA LEU A 41 -9.18 -9.26 0.77
C LEU A 41 -9.85 -9.71 2.09
N ILE A 42 -10.76 -8.90 2.63
CA ILE A 42 -11.43 -9.22 3.90
C ILE A 42 -12.26 -10.49 3.80
N HIS A 43 -12.99 -10.67 2.70
CA HIS A 43 -13.74 -11.90 2.46
C HIS A 43 -12.82 -13.13 2.47
N THR A 44 -11.68 -13.07 1.77
CA THR A 44 -10.71 -14.16 1.71
C THR A 44 -10.17 -14.51 3.11
N LEU A 45 -9.82 -13.50 3.90
CA LEU A 45 -9.36 -13.71 5.29
C LEU A 45 -10.44 -14.39 6.14
N ARG A 46 -11.69 -13.93 6.04
CA ARG A 46 -12.84 -14.53 6.75
C ARG A 46 -13.12 -15.96 6.28
N SER A 47 -13.01 -16.23 5.00
CA SER A 47 -13.18 -17.59 4.47
C SER A 47 -12.10 -18.54 4.99
N LEU A 48 -10.84 -18.09 5.09
CA LEU A 48 -9.77 -18.92 5.66
C LEU A 48 -10.00 -19.20 7.15
N GLU A 49 -10.45 -18.19 7.90
CA GLU A 49 -10.86 -18.37 9.30
C GLU A 49 -12.01 -19.37 9.45
N GLN A 50 -13.08 -19.22 8.66
CA GLN A 50 -14.26 -20.09 8.72
C GLN A 50 -13.95 -21.55 8.40
N ASN A 51 -12.92 -21.79 7.58
CA ASN A 51 -12.42 -23.12 7.24
C ASN A 51 -11.35 -23.64 8.22
N GLY A 52 -11.06 -22.92 9.31
CA GLY A 52 -10.08 -23.32 10.32
C GLY A 52 -8.62 -23.21 9.88
N MET A 53 -8.33 -22.47 8.81
CA MET A 53 -7.00 -22.38 8.17
C MET A 53 -6.17 -21.20 8.69
N LEU A 54 -6.26 -20.88 9.98
CA LEU A 54 -5.51 -19.76 10.59
C LEU A 54 -3.99 -20.01 10.63
N ASP A 55 -3.56 -21.27 10.66
CA ASP A 55 -2.17 -21.69 10.55
C ASP A 55 -1.56 -21.39 9.17
N VAL A 56 -2.39 -21.43 8.13
CA VAL A 56 -1.99 -21.05 6.76
C VAL A 56 -1.80 -19.54 6.70
N LEU A 57 -2.69 -18.75 7.31
CA LEU A 57 -2.55 -17.29 7.38
C LEU A 57 -1.23 -16.86 8.04
N ALA A 58 -0.75 -17.58 9.05
CA ALA A 58 0.54 -17.28 9.70
C ALA A 58 1.76 -17.53 8.78
N ARG A 59 1.63 -18.42 7.80
CA ARG A 59 2.70 -18.81 6.85
C ARG A 59 2.57 -18.14 5.47
N MET A 60 1.50 -17.39 5.25
CA MET A 60 1.20 -16.74 3.99
C MET A 60 1.51 -15.24 4.06
N ALA A 61 2.10 -14.71 2.99
CA ALA A 61 2.21 -13.28 2.76
C ALA A 61 1.15 -12.84 1.74
N ILE A 62 0.35 -11.83 2.09
CA ILE A 62 -0.63 -11.24 1.17
C ILE A 62 -0.10 -9.89 0.70
N VAL A 63 -0.04 -9.71 -0.62
CA VAL A 63 0.42 -8.46 -1.23
C VAL A 63 -0.72 -7.84 -2.03
N LEU A 64 -1.05 -6.58 -1.74
CA LEU A 64 -1.97 -5.76 -2.52
C LEU A 64 -1.23 -4.80 -3.46
N ASP A 65 -1.79 -4.59 -4.65
CA ASP A 65 -1.26 -3.65 -5.65
C ASP A 65 -1.80 -2.24 -5.36
N GLY A 66 -1.13 -1.56 -4.44
CA GLY A 66 -1.50 -0.23 -3.96
C GLY A 66 -1.40 -0.14 -2.43
N PRO A 67 -1.61 1.06 -1.87
CA PRO A 67 -1.56 1.25 -0.43
C PRO A 67 -2.72 0.52 0.26
N LEU A 68 -2.52 0.21 1.54
CA LEU A 68 -3.58 -0.24 2.46
C LEU A 68 -4.46 0.96 2.86
N ALA A 69 -5.21 1.46 1.88
CA ALA A 69 -6.09 2.61 2.01
C ALA A 69 -7.36 2.43 1.16
N VAL A 70 -8.39 3.19 1.51
CA VAL A 70 -9.59 3.42 0.71
C VAL A 70 -9.75 4.93 0.58
N PHE A 71 -9.74 5.44 -0.67
CA PHE A 71 -9.88 6.86 -0.96
C PHE A 71 -11.29 7.20 -1.43
N GLY A 72 -11.56 8.50 -1.52
CA GLY A 72 -12.83 9.00 -2.07
C GLY A 72 -13.98 8.92 -1.08
N SER A 73 -15.19 8.82 -1.63
CA SER A 73 -16.43 8.76 -0.86
C SER A 73 -16.53 7.49 -0.01
N SER A 74 -15.79 6.45 -0.41
CA SER A 74 -15.73 5.16 0.28
C SER A 74 -14.70 5.10 1.41
N GLY A 75 -14.05 6.21 1.77
CA GLY A 75 -13.01 6.24 2.81
C GLY A 75 -13.46 5.67 4.16
N TRP A 76 -14.75 5.79 4.50
CA TRP A 76 -15.34 5.22 5.72
C TRP A 76 -15.11 3.71 5.87
N LEU A 77 -14.92 2.99 4.76
CA LEU A 77 -14.68 1.54 4.75
C LEU A 77 -13.36 1.16 5.42
N SER A 78 -12.37 2.05 5.43
CA SER A 78 -11.07 1.82 6.07
C SER A 78 -11.23 1.42 7.55
N ARG A 79 -12.16 2.07 8.27
CA ARG A 79 -12.44 1.81 9.69
C ARG A 79 -13.06 0.45 9.90
N ALA A 80 -13.97 0.03 9.02
CA ALA A 80 -14.57 -1.30 9.05
C ALA A 80 -13.52 -2.38 8.77
N ILE A 81 -12.66 -2.15 7.77
CA ILE A 81 -11.52 -3.01 7.44
C ILE A 81 -10.57 -3.14 8.64
N SER A 82 -10.14 -2.03 9.25
CA SER A 82 -9.25 -2.06 10.43
C SER A 82 -9.85 -2.89 11.56
N LYS A 83 -11.14 -2.71 11.85
CA LYS A 83 -11.80 -3.47 12.92
C LYS A 83 -11.78 -4.97 12.64
N GLU A 84 -11.99 -5.37 11.40
CA GLU A 84 -12.00 -6.79 11.02
C GLU A 84 -10.58 -7.37 10.99
N LEU A 85 -9.59 -6.60 10.54
CA LEU A 85 -8.18 -7.01 10.62
C LEU A 85 -7.73 -7.22 12.07
N PHE A 86 -8.14 -6.34 13.00
CA PHE A 86 -7.84 -6.52 14.43
C PHE A 86 -8.44 -7.82 14.97
N ARG A 87 -9.69 -8.11 14.61
CA ARG A 87 -10.39 -9.33 15.05
C ARG A 87 -9.70 -10.59 14.54
N ILE A 88 -9.45 -10.67 13.22
CA ILE A 88 -8.83 -11.84 12.59
C ILE A 88 -7.39 -12.01 13.09
N ASN A 89 -6.62 -10.92 13.20
CA ASN A 89 -5.25 -10.98 13.71
C ASN A 89 -5.19 -11.48 15.15
N GLY A 90 -6.15 -11.07 16.01
CA GLY A 90 -6.25 -11.59 17.37
C GLY A 90 -6.34 -13.12 17.40
N LEU A 91 -7.21 -13.69 16.55
CA LEU A 91 -7.39 -15.14 16.43
C LEU A 91 -6.13 -15.84 15.89
N VAL A 92 -5.53 -15.29 14.82
CA VAL A 92 -4.29 -15.84 14.24
C VAL A 92 -3.17 -15.83 15.27
N ARG A 93 -3.02 -14.73 16.02
CA ARG A 93 -1.97 -14.59 17.02
C ARG A 93 -2.18 -15.51 18.21
N GLU A 94 -3.41 -15.70 18.66
CA GLU A 94 -3.75 -16.65 19.74
C GLU A 94 -3.38 -18.08 19.35
N GLN A 95 -3.67 -18.49 18.11
CA GLN A 95 -3.41 -19.86 17.66
C GLN A 95 -1.94 -20.11 17.25
N THR A 96 -1.27 -19.11 16.66
CA THR A 96 0.03 -19.32 15.99
C THR A 96 1.18 -18.54 16.61
N GLY A 97 0.90 -17.58 17.48
CA GLY A 97 1.89 -16.65 18.04
C GLY A 97 2.43 -15.60 17.07
N LYS A 98 1.92 -15.55 15.82
CA LYS A 98 2.36 -14.61 14.78
C LYS A 98 1.22 -13.68 14.36
N ASP A 99 1.58 -12.47 13.93
CA ASP A 99 0.65 -11.56 13.29
C ASP A 99 0.45 -11.91 11.79
N LEU A 100 -0.61 -11.37 11.18
CA LEU A 100 -0.84 -11.42 9.74
C LEU A 100 0.28 -10.69 8.98
N LEU A 101 0.77 -11.28 7.89
CA LEU A 101 1.67 -10.62 6.96
C LEU A 101 0.89 -10.12 5.74
N LEU A 102 0.39 -8.89 5.85
CA LEU A 102 -0.28 -8.17 4.78
C LEU A 102 0.55 -6.95 4.40
N VAL A 103 0.74 -6.73 3.11
CA VAL A 103 1.56 -5.64 2.60
C VAL A 103 0.85 -4.98 1.41
N GLY A 104 0.69 -3.67 1.44
CA GLY A 104 0.31 -2.88 0.26
C GLY A 104 1.55 -2.27 -0.38
N ILE A 105 1.67 -2.29 -1.71
CA ILE A 105 2.85 -1.76 -2.42
C ILE A 105 2.45 -0.66 -3.39
N GLU A 106 3.12 0.49 -3.29
CA GLU A 106 2.91 1.62 -4.19
C GLU A 106 3.96 1.63 -5.30
N LYS A 107 3.51 1.62 -6.55
CA LYS A 107 4.36 1.70 -7.75
C LYS A 107 4.53 3.12 -8.28
N SER A 108 3.66 4.03 -7.88
CA SER A 108 3.63 5.42 -8.36
C SER A 108 3.09 6.38 -7.30
N GLY A 109 3.39 7.67 -7.46
CA GLY A 109 2.87 8.75 -6.62
C GLY A 109 3.95 9.42 -5.78
N MET A 110 3.55 10.46 -5.04
CA MET A 110 4.50 11.37 -4.37
C MET A 110 5.47 10.67 -3.41
N PHE A 111 5.04 9.59 -2.76
CA PHE A 111 5.90 8.80 -1.87
C PHE A 111 7.00 8.05 -2.61
N VAL A 112 6.67 7.49 -3.79
CA VAL A 112 7.63 6.80 -4.65
C VAL A 112 8.63 7.80 -5.21
N ASP A 113 8.16 8.96 -5.67
CA ASP A 113 9.02 10.04 -6.17
C ASP A 113 9.95 10.57 -5.08
N HIS A 114 9.45 10.70 -3.85
CA HIS A 114 10.24 11.12 -2.70
C HIS A 114 11.33 10.12 -2.36
N LEU A 115 11.00 8.83 -2.30
CA LEU A 115 11.97 7.76 -2.07
C LEU A 115 13.05 7.74 -3.16
N ALA A 116 12.68 7.91 -4.41
CA ALA A 116 13.62 7.97 -5.53
C ALA A 116 14.62 9.13 -5.38
N ARG A 117 14.17 10.30 -4.94
CA ARG A 117 15.04 11.45 -4.64
C ARG A 117 16.03 11.13 -3.52
N LEU A 118 15.57 10.55 -2.41
CA LEU A 118 16.45 10.18 -1.28
C LEU A 118 17.54 9.19 -1.69
N CYS A 119 17.18 8.18 -2.47
CA CYS A 119 18.12 7.19 -2.99
C CYS A 119 19.14 7.83 -3.95
N SER A 120 18.69 8.68 -4.88
CA SER A 120 19.58 9.38 -5.81
C SER A 120 20.59 10.29 -5.09
N MET A 121 20.15 11.02 -4.04
CA MET A 121 21.06 11.83 -3.21
C MET A 121 22.08 10.94 -2.50
N SER A 122 21.62 9.82 -1.95
CA SER A 122 22.48 8.86 -1.24
C SER A 122 23.55 8.24 -2.14
N ASP A 123 23.22 8.02 -3.40
CA ASP A 123 24.14 7.48 -4.41
C ASP A 123 25.17 8.52 -4.84
N LEU A 124 24.75 9.78 -5.02
CA LEU A 124 25.66 10.89 -5.32
C LEU A 124 26.63 11.18 -4.17
N ASP A 125 26.15 11.13 -2.92
CA ASP A 125 26.98 11.29 -1.72
C ASP A 125 27.97 10.14 -1.55
N ALA A 126 27.61 8.93 -1.97
CA ALA A 126 28.52 7.79 -1.97
C ALA A 126 29.61 7.95 -3.05
N ALA A 127 29.24 8.35 -4.27
CA ALA A 127 30.17 8.61 -5.37
C ALA A 127 31.15 9.75 -5.05
N THR A 128 30.65 10.85 -4.46
CA THR A 128 31.47 12.00 -4.06
C THR A 128 32.47 11.63 -2.96
N ARG A 129 32.08 10.78 -2.00
CA ARG A 129 32.99 10.27 -0.97
C ARG A 129 34.04 9.32 -1.51
N ALA A 130 33.67 8.44 -2.45
CA ALA A 130 34.62 7.55 -3.13
C ALA A 130 35.66 8.33 -3.96
N ALA A 131 35.26 9.45 -4.57
CA ALA A 131 36.17 10.33 -5.29
C ALA A 131 37.08 11.18 -4.37
N ARG A 132 36.62 11.51 -3.15
CA ARG A 132 37.41 12.27 -2.16
C ARG A 132 38.38 11.39 -1.35
N SER A 133 38.14 10.08 -1.23
CA SER A 133 39.03 9.18 -0.51
C SER A 133 40.40 8.97 -1.18
N THR A 134 40.62 9.49 -2.39
CA THR A 134 41.95 9.54 -3.04
C THR A 134 42.74 10.82 -2.75
N THR A 135 42.14 11.82 -2.09
CA THR A 135 42.82 13.07 -1.73
C THR A 135 42.59 13.35 -0.25
N SER A 136 43.61 13.09 0.56
CA SER A 136 43.63 13.40 2.00
C SER A 136 43.38 14.90 2.21
N GLY A 137 42.17 15.23 2.67
CA GLY A 137 41.78 16.59 3.03
C GLY A 137 40.66 16.54 4.06
N SER A 138 40.98 16.97 5.28
CA SER A 138 40.04 17.21 6.36
C SER A 138 39.09 18.34 5.96
N ASP A 139 37.78 18.12 5.98
CA ASP A 139 36.83 19.23 6.04
C ASP A 139 35.65 18.91 6.94
N THR A 140 35.63 19.65 8.05
CA THR A 140 34.49 20.00 8.87
C THR A 140 33.47 20.79 8.04
N GLY A 141 32.32 20.20 7.74
CA GLY A 141 31.24 20.85 7.00
C GLY A 141 29.87 20.48 7.56
N SER A 142 29.20 21.49 8.13
CA SER A 142 27.84 21.52 8.68
C SER A 142 26.91 20.35 8.30
N SER A 143 26.61 19.52 9.29
CA SER A 143 25.74 18.34 9.22
C SER A 143 24.26 18.72 8.99
N SER A 144 23.90 19.12 7.77
CA SER A 144 22.53 18.92 7.31
C SER A 144 22.31 17.42 7.26
N ARG A 145 21.50 16.88 8.18
CA ARG A 145 21.33 15.44 8.40
C ARG A 145 20.52 14.82 7.26
N THR A 146 21.12 14.73 6.07
CA THR A 146 20.53 14.07 4.91
C THR A 146 20.31 12.60 5.24
N ILE A 147 19.07 12.14 5.08
CA ILE A 147 18.71 10.74 5.29
C ILE A 147 19.37 9.90 4.19
N GLN A 148 20.30 9.02 4.58
CA GLN A 148 20.99 8.16 3.63
C GLN A 148 20.26 6.81 3.48
N MET A 149 19.71 6.55 2.29
CA MET A 149 19.03 5.32 1.91
C MET A 149 20.00 4.37 1.19
N LYS A 150 20.84 3.67 1.96
CA LYS A 150 21.70 2.60 1.41
C LYS A 150 20.86 1.34 1.11
N PRO A 151 21.35 0.39 0.27
CA PRO A 151 20.71 -0.92 0.15
C PRO A 151 20.48 -1.56 1.53
N GLN A 152 19.38 -2.31 1.64
CA GLN A 152 18.86 -2.91 2.86
C GLN A 152 18.58 -1.93 4.01
N THR A 153 18.22 -0.68 3.68
CA THR A 153 17.82 0.32 4.67
C THR A 153 16.32 0.60 4.57
N ALA A 154 15.63 0.55 5.71
CA ALA A 154 14.24 0.96 5.85
C ALA A 154 14.14 2.35 6.49
N LEU A 155 13.28 3.21 5.94
CA LEU A 155 12.86 4.47 6.55
C LEU A 155 11.43 4.32 7.06
N LEU A 156 11.24 4.61 8.35
CA LEU A 156 9.93 4.60 9.01
C LEU A 156 9.48 6.06 9.16
N PRO A 157 8.69 6.60 8.22
CA PRO A 157 8.31 8.01 8.26
C PRO A 157 7.30 8.28 9.39
N THR A 158 7.54 9.35 10.15
CA THR A 158 6.55 9.89 11.09
C THR A 158 5.51 10.74 10.35
N ASP A 159 4.38 11.00 11.00
CA ASP A 159 3.37 11.94 10.46
C ASP A 159 3.99 13.31 10.12
N GLY A 160 4.75 13.88 11.06
CA GLY A 160 5.47 15.14 10.84
C GLY A 160 6.45 15.07 9.67
N TYR A 161 7.14 13.94 9.48
CA TYR A 161 8.01 13.75 8.32
C TYR A 161 7.23 13.78 7.00
N ILE A 162 6.12 13.03 6.92
CA ILE A 162 5.28 12.94 5.72
C ILE A 162 4.73 14.32 5.35
N ARG A 163 4.20 15.05 6.33
CA ARG A 163 3.60 16.38 6.10
C ARG A 163 4.63 17.40 5.63
N ASN A 164 5.85 17.37 6.15
CA ASN A 164 6.87 18.37 5.83
C ASN A 164 7.72 18.04 4.60
N ASN A 165 7.83 16.76 4.21
CA ASN A 165 8.77 16.36 3.16
C ASN A 165 8.10 15.74 1.92
N VAL A 166 6.88 15.21 2.04
CA VAL A 166 6.22 14.48 0.94
C VAL A 166 4.97 15.20 0.46
N VAL A 167 4.02 15.46 1.37
CA VAL A 167 2.69 16.01 1.03
C VAL A 167 2.65 17.53 1.10
N PHE A 168 3.57 18.14 1.85
CA PHE A 168 3.65 19.60 2.06
C PHE A 168 2.32 20.21 2.50
N THR A 169 1.76 19.71 3.62
CA THR A 169 0.50 20.22 4.18
C THR A 169 0.72 20.88 5.53
N LYS A 170 0.06 22.01 5.76
CA LYS A 170 0.03 22.73 7.04
C LYS A 170 -1.03 22.21 8.00
N ASN A 171 -1.82 21.22 7.57
CA ASN A 171 -2.85 20.63 8.41
C ASN A 171 -2.23 19.95 9.65
N THR A 172 -2.89 20.12 10.80
CA THR A 172 -2.53 19.48 12.08
C THR A 172 -3.17 18.11 12.24
N HIS A 173 -4.16 17.76 11.41
CA HIS A 173 -4.73 16.42 11.40
C HIS A 173 -3.72 15.39 10.92
N GLN A 174 -3.72 14.23 11.60
CA GLN A 174 -2.91 13.08 11.26
C GLN A 174 -3.15 12.64 9.82
N TYR A 175 -2.07 12.37 9.10
CA TYR A 175 -2.11 11.89 7.73
C TYR A 175 -2.87 10.57 7.64
N GLY A 176 -3.92 10.56 6.83
CA GLY A 176 -4.61 9.33 6.45
C GLY A 176 -5.52 8.72 7.52
N ASP A 177 -5.86 9.41 8.61
CA ASP A 177 -6.66 8.85 9.71
C ASP A 177 -7.99 8.18 9.27
N VAL A 178 -8.67 8.79 8.30
CA VAL A 178 -9.94 8.27 7.76
C VAL A 178 -9.76 7.34 6.57
N THR A 179 -8.65 7.41 5.84
CA THR A 179 -8.49 6.71 4.55
C THR A 179 -7.60 5.50 4.64
N TYR A 180 -6.57 5.53 5.46
CA TYR A 180 -5.60 4.45 5.60
C TYR A 180 -5.98 3.49 6.72
N PHE A 181 -5.76 2.21 6.45
CA PHE A 181 -5.84 1.13 7.45
C PHE A 181 -4.47 0.45 7.64
N GLY A 182 -3.40 1.15 7.25
CA GLY A 182 -2.03 0.73 7.49
C GLY A 182 -1.05 1.90 7.46
N ARG A 183 0.19 1.61 7.87
CA ARG A 183 1.29 2.55 7.99
C ARG A 183 2.33 2.37 6.90
N LYS A 184 2.73 3.48 6.29
CA LYS A 184 3.77 3.48 5.26
C LYS A 184 5.17 3.31 5.85
N PHE A 185 6.02 2.65 5.11
CA PHE A 185 7.47 2.65 5.28
C PHE A 185 8.12 2.61 3.90
N PHE A 186 9.37 3.06 3.83
CA PHE A 186 10.16 2.98 2.61
C PHE A 186 11.28 1.99 2.82
N TYR A 187 11.62 1.25 1.78
CA TYR A 187 12.70 0.29 1.82
C TYR A 187 13.51 0.33 0.53
N ARG A 188 14.83 0.31 0.67
CA ARG A 188 15.72 0.01 -0.45
C ARG A 188 16.21 -1.41 -0.28
N THR A 189 15.87 -2.28 -1.21
CA THR A 189 16.28 -3.70 -1.19
C THR A 189 17.78 -3.86 -1.43
N SER A 190 18.29 -5.06 -1.18
CA SER A 190 19.64 -5.52 -1.55
C SER A 190 19.95 -5.38 -3.05
N SER A 191 18.96 -5.58 -3.92
CA SER A 191 19.10 -5.39 -5.38
C SER A 191 19.06 -3.91 -5.80
N GLY A 192 18.80 -2.99 -4.86
CA GLY A 192 18.68 -1.56 -5.10
C GLY A 192 17.29 -1.09 -5.49
N ALA A 193 16.32 -2.00 -5.64
CA ALA A 193 14.92 -1.65 -5.86
C ALA A 193 14.37 -0.84 -4.68
N GLN A 194 13.59 0.19 -5.00
CA GLN A 194 13.02 1.16 -4.09
C GLN A 194 11.54 0.86 -3.90
N ILE A 195 11.16 0.48 -2.69
CA ILE A 195 9.81 0.01 -2.38
C ILE A 195 9.18 0.98 -1.40
N VAL A 196 8.02 1.53 -1.78
CA VAL A 196 7.10 2.17 -0.86
C VAL A 196 6.03 1.16 -0.52
N ALA A 197 5.97 0.78 0.76
CA ALA A 197 5.04 -0.25 1.22
C ALA A 197 4.26 0.22 2.44
N THR A 198 3.13 -0.43 2.67
CA THR A 198 2.24 -0.18 3.79
C THR A 198 1.97 -1.48 4.54
N LEU A 199 2.20 -1.50 5.86
CA LEU A 199 1.81 -2.61 6.75
C LEU A 199 0.49 -2.28 7.45
N PRO A 200 -0.40 -3.24 7.70
CA PRO A 200 -1.69 -2.98 8.32
C PRO A 200 -1.53 -2.49 9.75
N PHE A 201 -2.50 -1.71 10.22
CA PHE A 201 -2.75 -1.60 11.64
C PHE A 201 -3.41 -2.91 12.09
N LEU A 202 -2.82 -3.60 13.06
CA LEU A 202 -3.36 -4.84 13.63
C LEU A 202 -3.75 -4.67 15.11
N LYS A 203 -3.28 -3.60 15.74
CA LYS A 203 -3.63 -3.19 17.10
C LYS A 203 -3.94 -1.68 17.14
N PRO A 204 -4.68 -1.21 18.16
CA PRO A 204 -4.97 0.21 18.31
C PRO A 204 -3.72 1.10 18.37
N GLU A 205 -2.64 0.60 18.97
CA GLU A 205 -1.38 1.33 19.18
C GLU A 205 -0.65 1.59 17.85
N ASP A 206 -0.80 0.71 16.86
CA ASP A 206 -0.16 0.82 15.55
C ASP A 206 -0.58 2.09 14.79
N ARG A 207 -1.74 2.67 15.15
CA ARG A 207 -2.24 3.92 14.56
C ARG A 207 -1.43 5.15 14.99
N ASN A 208 -0.54 5.03 15.97
CA ASN A 208 0.34 6.13 16.36
C ASN A 208 1.44 6.35 15.32
N LEU A 209 1.26 7.36 14.47
CA LEU A 209 2.20 7.70 13.40
C LEU A 209 3.35 8.62 13.84
N ASP A 210 3.39 9.08 15.10
CA ASP A 210 4.46 9.95 15.59
C ASP A 210 5.65 9.16 16.12
N SER A 211 5.43 7.91 16.53
CA SER A 211 6.49 7.02 17.00
C SER A 211 7.19 6.31 15.83
N VAL A 212 8.52 6.21 15.89
CA VAL A 212 9.37 5.45 14.94
C VAL A 212 9.66 4.02 15.41
N ASP A 213 9.01 3.56 16.47
CA ASP A 213 9.26 2.23 17.01
C ASP A 213 8.88 1.13 16.00
N THR A 214 9.81 0.21 15.80
CA THR A 214 9.66 -0.99 14.97
C THR A 214 8.56 -1.93 15.48
N SER A 215 8.22 -1.90 16.78
CA SER A 215 7.16 -2.74 17.36
C SER A 215 5.76 -2.43 16.79
N LEU A 216 5.58 -1.21 16.26
CA LEU A 216 4.35 -0.73 15.62
C LEU A 216 4.20 -1.19 14.16
N PHE A 217 5.18 -1.94 13.64
CA PHE A 217 5.19 -2.48 12.28
C PHE A 217 5.11 -4.01 12.34
N PRO A 218 3.89 -4.58 12.19
CA PRO A 218 3.70 -6.01 12.29
C PRO A 218 4.55 -6.78 11.28
N ARG A 219 5.38 -7.70 11.78
CA ARG A 219 6.25 -8.57 10.96
C ARG A 219 7.11 -7.79 9.95
N LEU A 220 7.60 -6.61 10.32
CA LEU A 220 8.45 -5.77 9.46
C LEU A 220 9.62 -6.56 8.87
N THR A 221 10.36 -7.29 9.70
CA THR A 221 11.51 -8.10 9.27
C THR A 221 11.13 -9.12 8.20
N ASP A 222 9.99 -9.79 8.33
CA ASP A 222 9.52 -10.75 7.34
C ASP A 222 9.16 -10.05 6.02
N ALA A 223 8.54 -8.86 6.08
CA ALA A 223 8.25 -8.07 4.90
C ALA A 223 9.53 -7.61 4.17
N LEU A 224 10.56 -7.18 4.91
CA LEU A 224 11.85 -6.79 4.32
C LEU A 224 12.55 -7.98 3.66
N ASN A 225 12.58 -9.12 4.34
CA ASN A 225 13.14 -10.37 3.79
C ASN A 225 12.37 -10.83 2.55
N LEU A 226 11.04 -10.71 2.57
CA LEU A 226 10.19 -11.00 1.42
C LEU A 226 10.54 -10.11 0.23
N PHE A 227 10.78 -8.82 0.45
CA PHE A 227 11.16 -7.90 -0.61
C PHE A 227 12.56 -8.15 -1.17
N ASP A 228 13.52 -8.53 -0.32
CA ASP A 228 14.84 -8.95 -0.78
C ASP A 228 14.76 -10.24 -1.62
N ALA A 229 13.89 -11.18 -1.25
CA ALA A 229 13.69 -12.43 -2.00
C ALA A 229 12.88 -12.24 -3.30
N LEU A 230 11.90 -11.32 -3.32
CA LEU A 230 11.00 -11.09 -4.45
C LEU A 230 11.38 -9.88 -5.32
N GLY A 231 12.44 -9.16 -4.96
CA GLY A 231 12.95 -8.02 -5.70
C GLY A 231 13.41 -8.44 -7.09
N SER A 232 12.67 -8.01 -8.12
CA SER A 232 13.02 -8.32 -9.50
C SER A 232 14.12 -7.38 -10.01
N SER A 233 15.13 -7.92 -10.68
CA SER A 233 16.06 -7.11 -11.49
C SER A 233 15.44 -6.69 -12.83
N ARG A 234 14.38 -7.38 -13.29
CA ARG A 234 13.76 -7.19 -14.61
C ARG A 234 12.77 -6.02 -14.64
N TYR A 235 12.10 -5.75 -13.52
CA TYR A 235 11.16 -4.63 -13.40
C TYR A 235 11.58 -3.76 -12.22
N PRO A 236 12.08 -2.53 -12.45
CA PRO A 236 12.48 -1.66 -11.36
C PRO A 236 11.29 -1.40 -10.44
N ASN A 237 11.51 -1.54 -9.14
CA ASN A 237 10.55 -1.22 -8.07
C ASN A 237 9.25 -2.04 -8.10
N ALA A 238 9.23 -3.21 -8.76
CA ALA A 238 8.08 -4.11 -8.76
C ALA A 238 8.44 -5.48 -8.19
N LEU A 239 7.53 -6.06 -7.41
CA LEU A 239 7.65 -7.45 -6.96
C LEU A 239 7.25 -8.40 -8.08
N ILE A 240 8.02 -9.48 -8.27
CA ILE A 240 7.77 -10.49 -9.30
C ILE A 240 6.31 -10.96 -9.31
N PRO A 241 5.69 -11.35 -8.16
CA PRO A 241 4.31 -11.85 -8.18
C PRO A 241 3.29 -10.80 -8.63
N VAL A 242 3.49 -9.53 -8.25
CA VAL A 242 2.56 -8.45 -8.65
C VAL A 242 2.72 -8.14 -10.14
N SER A 243 3.95 -8.12 -10.66
CA SER A 243 4.20 -7.96 -12.10
C SER A 243 3.61 -9.10 -12.93
N LEU A 244 3.72 -10.35 -12.46
CA LEU A 244 3.12 -11.52 -13.11
C LEU A 244 1.60 -11.45 -13.09
N ALA A 245 1.00 -11.16 -11.92
CA ALA A 245 -0.45 -11.01 -11.79
C ALA A 245 -1.00 -9.92 -12.72
N HIS A 246 -0.32 -8.78 -12.82
CA HIS A 246 -0.71 -7.71 -13.75
C HIS A 246 -0.61 -8.15 -15.21
N GLY A 247 0.44 -8.90 -15.58
CA GLY A 247 0.61 -9.47 -16.91
C GLY A 247 -0.52 -10.42 -17.30
N GLU A 248 -0.90 -11.33 -16.40
CA GLU A 248 -1.99 -12.29 -16.61
C GLU A 248 -3.37 -11.62 -16.58
N ALA A 249 -3.59 -10.65 -15.69
CA ALA A 249 -4.83 -9.88 -15.59
C ALA A 249 -5.05 -8.91 -16.77
N ALA A 250 -4.03 -8.63 -17.58
CA ALA A 250 -4.13 -7.84 -18.81
C ALA A 250 -4.53 -8.68 -20.04
N ILE A 251 -4.44 -10.02 -19.98
CA ILE A 251 -4.87 -10.94 -21.05
C ILE A 251 -6.37 -10.83 -21.42
N PRO A 252 -7.32 -10.55 -20.50
CA PRO A 252 -8.73 -10.34 -20.84
C PRO A 252 -8.97 -9.21 -21.84
N THR A 253 -8.06 -8.23 -21.94
CA THR A 253 -8.19 -7.11 -22.88
C THR A 253 -8.06 -7.56 -24.33
N GLY A 254 -7.17 -8.52 -24.60
CA GLY A 254 -6.95 -9.05 -25.95
C GLY A 254 -8.07 -9.98 -26.42
N LEU A 255 -8.63 -10.78 -25.51
CA LEU A 255 -9.78 -11.67 -25.77
C LEU A 255 -11.08 -10.88 -25.86
N GLY A 256 -11.33 -9.95 -24.94
CA GLY A 256 -12.51 -9.08 -24.94
C GLY A 256 -12.61 -8.22 -26.20
N LYS A 257 -11.49 -7.65 -26.66
CA LYS A 257 -11.42 -6.92 -27.94
C LYS A 257 -11.79 -7.81 -29.13
N ARG A 258 -11.27 -9.05 -29.20
CA ARG A 258 -11.60 -9.98 -30.31
C ARG A 258 -13.06 -10.37 -30.31
N VAL A 259 -13.65 -10.63 -29.14
CA VAL A 259 -15.09 -10.97 -29.05
C VAL A 259 -15.96 -9.80 -29.47
N LEU A 260 -15.66 -8.57 -29.00
CA LEU A 260 -16.38 -7.38 -29.44
C LEU A 260 -16.19 -7.09 -30.93
N GLU A 261 -14.98 -7.30 -31.46
CA GLU A 261 -14.68 -7.09 -32.88
C GLU A 261 -15.40 -8.09 -33.78
N VAL A 262 -15.50 -9.36 -33.36
CA VAL A 262 -16.29 -10.38 -34.06
C VAL A 262 -17.78 -10.03 -34.04
N LEU A 263 -18.32 -9.64 -32.89
CA LEU A 263 -19.73 -9.24 -32.77
C LEU A 263 -20.05 -7.98 -33.59
N ALA A 264 -19.17 -6.98 -33.57
CA ALA A 264 -19.33 -5.75 -34.35
C ALA A 264 -19.26 -6.03 -35.86
N ARG A 265 -18.34 -6.89 -36.31
CA ARG A 265 -18.28 -7.29 -37.73
C ARG A 265 -19.50 -8.09 -38.16
N ASP A 266 -20.06 -8.92 -37.29
CA ASP A 266 -21.27 -9.69 -37.61
C ASP A 266 -22.51 -8.79 -37.71
N LEU A 267 -22.62 -7.78 -36.84
CA LEU A 267 -23.66 -6.75 -36.93
C LEU A 267 -23.57 -5.92 -38.22
N VAL A 268 -22.36 -5.50 -38.61
CA VAL A 268 -22.14 -4.74 -39.86
C VAL A 268 -22.41 -5.59 -41.11
N ARG A 269 -22.19 -6.90 -41.06
CA ARG A 269 -22.51 -7.82 -42.17
C ARG A 269 -24.00 -8.15 -42.32
N ARG A 270 -24.79 -7.91 -41.28
CA ARG A 270 -26.25 -8.18 -41.26
C ARG A 270 -27.09 -6.93 -41.57
N MET A 271 -26.45 -5.77 -41.71
CA MET A 271 -27.03 -4.56 -42.29
C MET A 271 -26.78 -4.53 -43.79
#